data_AF-A0A367B9B5-F1
#
_entry.id   AF-A0A367B9B5-F1
#
_cell.length_a   1.000
_cell.length_b   1.000
_cell.length_c   1.000
_cell.angle_alpha   90.00
_cell.angle_beta   90.00
_cell.angle_gamma   90.00
#
_symmetry.space_group_name_H-M   'P 1'
#
loop_
_entity.id
_entity.type
_entity.pdbx_description
1 polymer ?
#
loop_
_entity_poly.entity_id
_entity_poly.type
_entity_poly.pdbx_seq_one_letter_code
_entity_poly.pdbx_strand_id
1 'polypeptide(L)'
;YSSAAGTFAVSGAVQAAWIAQGWEAGPLGYPASGLICGLRDGACRQTFEGGTVVSRPSGTFVLTGAVVAAWTSAGGEAGPLGLPSSKFVCGLRDGGCGQVFDGGRIYSSVAGGTRAMHGPIHSAWVAQGYELGPLGYPTSDPHMVSGGTAQDFQGGTLTVDDATGLVTRS
;
A
#
# COMPACT_ATOMS: atom_id res chain seq x y z
N TYR A 1 20.95 5.86 15.28
CA TYR A 1 20.69 4.46 15.65
C TYR A 1 21.50 3.56 14.73
N SER A 2 22.19 2.57 15.28
CA SER A 2 23.03 1.63 14.52
C SER A 2 22.31 0.32 14.29
N SER A 3 22.29 -0.16 13.06
CA SER A 3 21.84 -1.50 12.65
C SER A 3 22.94 -2.18 11.84
N ALA A 4 22.70 -3.42 11.38
CA ALA A 4 23.60 -4.09 10.43
C ALA A 4 23.80 -3.28 9.13
N ALA A 5 22.86 -2.39 8.79
CA ALA A 5 22.94 -1.51 7.62
C ALA A 5 23.73 -0.21 7.87
N GLY A 6 24.08 0.12 9.12
CA GLY A 6 24.87 1.30 9.48
C GLY A 6 24.21 2.18 10.54
N THR A 7 24.76 3.39 10.74
CA THR A 7 24.21 4.38 11.69
C THR A 7 23.37 5.42 10.96
N PHE A 8 22.09 5.49 11.29
CA PHE A 8 21.15 6.42 10.68
C PHE A 8 20.49 7.32 11.72
N ALA A 9 20.39 8.61 11.40
CA ALA A 9 19.58 9.55 12.14
C ALA A 9 18.10 9.34 11.79
N VAL A 10 17.24 9.42 12.81
CA VAL A 10 15.78 9.44 12.67
C VAL A 10 15.31 10.69 13.37
N SER A 11 14.62 11.58 12.68
CA SER A 11 14.26 12.91 13.19
C SER A 11 12.86 13.37 12.77
N GLY A 12 12.36 14.40 13.43
CA GLY A 12 11.11 15.09 13.08
C GLY A 12 9.88 14.17 13.10
N ALA A 13 9.00 14.34 12.12
CA ALA A 13 7.74 13.61 12.06
C ALA A 13 7.94 12.08 11.88
N VAL A 14 9.00 11.68 11.17
CA VAL A 14 9.37 10.26 11.03
C VAL A 14 9.76 9.66 12.38
N GLN A 15 10.55 10.39 13.19
CA GLN A 15 10.89 9.96 14.54
C GLN A 15 9.64 9.83 15.41
N ALA A 16 8.75 10.84 15.41
CA ALA A 16 7.53 10.79 16.18
C ALA A 16 6.66 9.55 15.83
N ALA A 17 6.55 9.21 14.54
CA ALA A 17 5.83 8.02 14.10
C ALA A 17 6.52 6.72 14.52
N TRP A 18 7.84 6.64 14.43
CA TRP A 18 8.60 5.47 14.86
C TRP A 18 8.50 5.24 16.38
N ILE A 19 8.56 6.31 17.18
CA ILE A 19 8.32 6.28 18.63
C ILE A 19 6.92 5.74 18.94
N ALA A 20 5.90 6.25 18.26
CA ALA A 20 4.52 5.82 18.45
C ALA A 20 4.29 4.34 18.09
N GLN A 21 5.18 3.74 17.30
CA GLN A 21 5.16 2.32 16.93
C GLN A 21 5.99 1.45 17.87
N GLY A 22 6.58 2.01 18.93
CA GLY A 22 7.39 1.24 19.89
C GLY A 22 8.87 1.16 19.56
N TRP A 23 9.40 2.13 18.80
CA TRP A 23 10.82 2.23 18.48
C TRP A 23 11.36 0.96 17.78
N GLU A 24 12.61 0.57 18.04
CA GLU A 24 13.23 -0.63 17.51
C GLU A 24 12.56 -1.94 17.96
N ALA A 25 11.85 -1.92 19.10
CA ALA A 25 11.07 -3.07 19.57
C ALA A 25 9.72 -3.20 18.82
N GLY A 26 9.34 -2.16 18.09
CA GLY A 26 8.14 -2.09 17.27
C GLY A 26 8.27 -2.80 15.92
N PRO A 27 7.18 -2.87 15.14
CA PRO A 27 7.15 -3.55 13.85
C PRO A 27 8.04 -2.91 12.78
N LEU A 28 8.53 -1.69 13.00
CA LEU A 28 9.48 -1.04 12.10
C LEU A 28 10.91 -1.56 12.30
N GLY A 29 11.31 -1.94 13.51
CA GLY A 29 12.70 -2.30 13.82
C GLY A 29 13.65 -1.11 13.74
N TYR A 30 14.93 -1.37 13.46
CA TYR A 30 15.92 -0.31 13.32
C TYR A 30 15.83 0.40 11.95
N PRO A 31 16.28 1.66 11.86
CA PRO A 31 16.41 2.31 10.55
C PRO A 31 17.43 1.56 9.68
N ALA A 32 17.08 1.42 8.40
CA ALA A 32 17.89 0.76 7.38
C ALA A 32 18.40 1.73 6.31
N SER A 33 17.94 2.99 6.35
CA SER A 33 18.41 4.07 5.48
C SER A 33 18.45 5.42 6.20
N GLY A 34 19.15 6.37 5.60
CA GLY A 34 18.96 7.79 5.91
C GLY A 34 17.57 8.28 5.48
N LEU A 35 17.13 9.40 6.03
CA LEU A 35 15.92 10.10 5.61
C LEU A 35 16.15 10.75 4.24
N ILE A 36 15.31 10.42 3.26
CA ILE A 36 15.32 11.02 1.93
C ILE A 36 14.17 12.02 1.86
N CYS A 37 14.45 13.26 1.53
CA CYS A 37 13.46 14.34 1.40
C CYS A 37 13.49 14.94 -0.01
N GLY A 38 12.47 15.76 -0.33
CA GLY A 38 12.32 16.35 -1.66
C GLY A 38 11.66 15.40 -2.66
N LEU A 39 10.96 14.37 -2.17
CA LEU A 39 10.11 13.52 -3.00
C LEU A 39 8.87 14.31 -3.46
N ARG A 40 8.08 13.71 -4.35
CA ARG A 40 6.81 14.27 -4.82
C ARG A 40 5.94 14.75 -3.65
N ASP A 41 5.20 15.84 -3.88
CA ASP A 41 4.29 16.47 -2.92
C ASP A 41 4.94 16.85 -1.57
N GLY A 42 6.24 17.18 -1.61
CA GLY A 42 6.99 17.58 -0.42
C GLY A 42 7.22 16.42 0.56
N ALA A 43 7.15 15.18 0.08
CA ALA A 43 7.33 14.02 0.94
C ALA A 43 8.81 13.77 1.30
N CYS A 44 8.99 13.16 2.46
CA CYS A 44 10.19 12.51 2.91
C CYS A 44 9.89 11.04 3.20
N ARG A 45 10.88 10.16 3.01
CA ARG A 45 10.78 8.72 3.25
C ARG A 45 12.00 8.22 4.01
N GLN A 46 11.78 7.35 4.98
CA GLN A 46 12.84 6.58 5.61
C GLN A 46 12.47 5.11 5.67
N THR A 47 13.40 4.24 5.27
CA THR A 47 13.26 2.80 5.35
C THR A 47 13.79 2.29 6.69
N PHE A 48 13.06 1.34 7.25
CA PHE A 48 13.40 0.58 8.43
C PHE A 48 13.41 -0.91 8.05
N GLU A 49 13.96 -1.76 8.91
CA GLU A 49 14.06 -3.20 8.65
C GLU A 49 12.70 -3.86 8.36
N GLY A 50 11.66 -3.48 9.11
CA GLY A 50 10.31 -4.03 8.99
C GLY A 50 9.32 -3.15 8.21
N GLY A 51 9.77 -2.02 7.65
CA GLY A 51 8.83 -1.08 7.05
C GLY A 51 9.40 0.19 6.47
N THR A 52 8.51 1.11 6.15
CA THR A 52 8.84 2.43 5.64
C THR A 52 7.92 3.45 6.27
N VAL A 53 8.49 4.59 6.66
CA VAL A 53 7.73 5.75 7.12
C VAL A 53 7.83 6.83 6.05
N VAL A 54 6.67 7.31 5.59
CA VAL A 54 6.54 8.42 4.66
C VAL A 54 5.93 9.60 5.41
N SER A 55 6.60 10.74 5.42
CA SER A 55 6.05 11.99 5.93
C SER A 55 5.81 12.96 4.79
N ARG A 56 4.64 13.60 4.74
CA ARG A 56 4.29 14.63 3.75
C ARG A 56 3.38 15.68 4.41
N PRO A 57 3.05 16.81 3.76
CA PRO A 57 2.24 17.87 4.38
C PRO A 57 0.90 17.38 4.95
N SER A 58 0.28 16.37 4.34
CA SER A 58 -0.99 15.79 4.82
C SER A 58 -0.85 14.78 5.97
N GLY A 59 0.37 14.41 6.36
CA GLY A 59 0.60 13.55 7.52
C GLY A 59 1.80 12.62 7.40
N THR A 60 1.97 11.78 8.42
CA THR A 60 3.01 10.74 8.47
C THR A 60 2.35 9.37 8.49
N PHE A 61 2.76 8.54 7.55
CA PHE A 61 2.15 7.26 7.25
C PHE A 61 3.18 6.15 7.38
N VAL A 62 2.83 5.14 8.16
CA VAL A 62 3.68 3.98 8.43
C VAL A 62 3.18 2.82 7.60
N LEU A 63 4.08 2.17 6.86
CA LEU A 63 3.84 0.94 6.13
C LEU A 63 4.74 -0.13 6.72
N THR A 64 4.16 -1.25 7.15
CA THR A 64 4.90 -2.38 7.75
C THR A 64 4.38 -3.71 7.23
N GLY A 65 5.16 -4.76 7.42
CA GLY A 65 4.77 -6.14 7.10
C GLY A 65 4.28 -6.30 5.64
N ALA A 66 3.15 -6.96 5.46
CA ALA A 66 2.64 -7.26 4.12
C ALA A 66 2.22 -6.00 3.33
N VAL A 67 1.88 -4.90 4.01
CA VAL A 67 1.50 -3.64 3.34
C VAL A 67 2.70 -3.00 2.66
N VAL A 68 3.85 -2.91 3.35
CA VAL A 68 5.07 -2.38 2.72
C VAL A 68 5.54 -3.32 1.60
N ALA A 69 5.42 -4.64 1.77
CA ALA A 69 5.80 -5.61 0.75
C ALA A 69 4.96 -5.44 -0.53
N ALA A 70 3.63 -5.32 -0.41
CA ALA A 70 2.75 -5.07 -1.55
C ALA A 70 3.03 -3.72 -2.21
N TRP A 71 3.24 -2.66 -1.43
CA TRP A 71 3.59 -1.34 -1.97
C TRP A 71 4.92 -1.34 -2.73
N THR A 72 5.96 -1.96 -2.16
CA THR A 72 7.27 -2.09 -2.81
C THR A 72 7.21 -2.97 -4.06
N SER A 73 6.47 -4.08 -4.03
CA SER A 73 6.25 -4.93 -5.22
C SER A 73 5.53 -4.20 -6.34
N ALA A 74 4.66 -3.25 -5.99
CA ALA A 74 4.00 -2.36 -6.92
C ALA A 74 4.88 -1.15 -7.34
N GLY A 75 6.19 -1.14 -7.04
CA GLY A 75 7.11 -0.07 -7.46
C GLY A 75 7.22 1.13 -6.51
N GLY A 76 6.66 1.03 -5.29
CA GLY A 76 6.77 2.06 -4.26
C GLY A 76 6.20 3.42 -4.67
N GLU A 77 6.85 4.51 -4.25
CA GLU A 77 6.41 5.89 -4.54
C GLU A 77 6.49 6.26 -6.03
N ALA A 78 7.23 5.48 -6.83
CA ALA A 78 7.33 5.64 -8.27
C ALA A 78 6.26 4.82 -9.02
N GLY A 79 5.65 3.85 -8.35
CA GLY A 79 4.67 2.94 -8.91
C GLY A 79 3.25 3.51 -8.97
N PRO A 80 2.29 2.73 -9.52
CA PRO A 80 0.90 3.15 -9.71
C PRO A 80 0.14 3.49 -8.43
N LEU A 81 0.56 2.97 -7.27
CA LEU A 81 -0.05 3.37 -5.99
C LEU A 81 0.37 4.78 -5.58
N GLY A 82 1.61 5.19 -5.86
CA GLY A 82 2.16 6.47 -5.40
C GLY A 82 2.37 6.51 -3.89
N LEU A 83 2.21 7.69 -3.29
CA LEU A 83 2.45 7.90 -1.87
C LEU A 83 1.22 7.47 -1.04
N PRO A 84 1.42 7.01 0.21
CA PRO A 84 0.33 6.76 1.15
C PRO A 84 -0.39 8.07 1.50
N SER A 85 -1.71 8.00 1.66
CA SER A 85 -2.58 9.13 1.98
C SER A 85 -3.43 8.92 3.24
N SER A 86 -3.42 7.72 3.81
CA SER A 86 -4.07 7.41 5.09
C SER A 86 -3.19 6.55 6.00
N LYS A 87 -3.57 6.45 7.27
CA LYS A 87 -3.12 5.36 8.14
C LYS A 87 -3.69 4.03 7.66
N PHE A 88 -3.07 2.92 8.06
CA PHE A 88 -3.65 1.58 7.93
C PHE A 88 -4.73 1.42 9.01
N VAL A 89 -5.97 1.17 8.60
CA VAL A 89 -7.15 1.09 9.47
C VAL A 89 -7.78 -0.29 9.36
N CYS A 90 -8.08 -0.90 10.50
CA CYS A 90 -8.77 -2.18 10.60
C CYS A 90 -10.22 -2.00 11.07
N GLY A 91 -11.03 -3.06 10.92
CA GLY A 91 -12.46 -3.04 11.24
C GLY A 91 -13.35 -2.84 10.01
N LEU A 92 -12.83 -3.12 8.82
CA LEU A 92 -13.61 -3.20 7.59
C LEU A 92 -14.41 -4.51 7.55
N ARG A 93 -15.22 -4.69 6.50
CA ARG A 93 -16.06 -5.90 6.33
C ARG A 93 -15.26 -7.19 6.59
N ASP A 94 -15.87 -8.15 7.28
CA ASP A 94 -15.27 -9.46 7.54
C ASP A 94 -13.87 -9.42 8.18
N GLY A 95 -13.62 -8.39 9.01
CA GLY A 95 -12.35 -8.21 9.71
C GLY A 95 -11.22 -7.65 8.84
N GLY A 96 -11.54 -7.06 7.68
CA GLY A 96 -10.55 -6.47 6.81
C GLY A 96 -9.88 -5.22 7.39
N CYS A 97 -8.75 -4.87 6.79
CA CYS A 97 -8.02 -3.63 7.02
C CYS A 97 -7.64 -3.00 5.67
N GLY A 98 -7.35 -1.70 5.66
CA GLY A 98 -6.95 -1.01 4.44
C GLY A 98 -6.12 0.24 4.69
N GLN A 99 -5.31 0.59 3.69
CA GLN A 99 -4.60 1.85 3.60
C GLN A 99 -4.79 2.46 2.22
N VAL A 100 -5.02 3.77 2.18
CA VAL A 100 -5.24 4.53 0.96
C VAL A 100 -3.91 5.13 0.50
N PHE A 101 -3.75 5.16 -0.81
CA PHE A 101 -2.65 5.74 -1.55
C PHE A 101 -3.21 6.70 -2.60
N ASP A 102 -2.38 7.58 -3.15
CA ASP A 102 -2.85 8.58 -4.12
C ASP A 102 -3.46 7.92 -5.38
N GLY A 103 -2.89 6.81 -5.85
CA GLY A 103 -3.34 6.08 -7.04
C GLY A 103 -4.12 4.80 -6.76
N GLY A 104 -4.41 4.48 -5.50
CA GLY A 104 -5.05 3.21 -5.17
C GLY A 104 -5.14 2.89 -3.69
N ARG A 105 -5.27 1.60 -3.37
CA ARG A 105 -5.48 1.09 -2.01
C ARG A 105 -4.73 -0.22 -1.83
N ILE A 106 -4.28 -0.48 -0.61
CA ILE A 106 -3.85 -1.82 -0.20
C ILE A 106 -4.83 -2.31 0.86
N TYR A 107 -5.42 -3.48 0.64
CA TYR A 107 -6.31 -4.13 1.60
C TYR A 107 -5.69 -5.39 2.15
N SER A 108 -5.95 -5.69 3.42
CA SER A 108 -5.71 -6.99 4.02
C SER A 108 -7.05 -7.61 4.43
N SER A 109 -7.30 -8.86 4.06
CA SER A 109 -8.50 -9.60 4.46
C SER A 109 -8.17 -11.07 4.68
N VAL A 110 -9.03 -11.77 5.43
CA VAL A 110 -8.90 -13.23 5.62
C VAL A 110 -9.00 -13.97 4.29
N ALA A 111 -9.87 -13.52 3.39
CA ALA A 111 -10.14 -14.19 2.13
C ALA A 111 -9.01 -14.04 1.10
N GLY A 112 -8.36 -12.87 1.06
CA GLY A 112 -7.44 -12.51 -0.02
C GLY A 112 -6.01 -12.25 0.41
N GLY A 113 -5.73 -12.20 1.71
CA GLY A 113 -4.45 -11.68 2.22
C GLY A 113 -4.31 -10.19 1.95
N THR A 114 -3.07 -9.71 1.88
CA THR A 114 -2.75 -8.30 1.59
C THR A 114 -2.52 -8.09 0.09
N ARG A 115 -3.36 -7.28 -0.54
CA ARG A 115 -3.37 -7.05 -2.01
C ARG A 115 -3.39 -5.58 -2.37
N ALA A 116 -2.64 -5.24 -3.40
CA ALA A 116 -2.64 -3.90 -4.00
C ALA A 116 -3.76 -3.77 -5.04
N MET A 117 -4.41 -2.61 -5.04
CA MET A 117 -5.45 -2.23 -5.98
C MET A 117 -5.10 -0.86 -6.57
N HIS A 118 -4.93 -0.76 -7.89
CA HIS A 118 -4.69 0.51 -8.58
C HIS A 118 -5.25 0.49 -10.01
N GLY A 119 -5.21 1.65 -10.68
CA GLY A 119 -5.57 1.77 -12.09
C GLY A 119 -7.04 1.48 -12.41
N PRO A 120 -7.36 1.12 -13.68
CA PRO A 120 -8.74 0.94 -14.14
C PRO A 120 -9.52 -0.12 -13.37
N ILE A 121 -8.89 -1.24 -13.01
CA ILE A 121 -9.53 -2.30 -12.20
C ILE A 121 -9.96 -1.74 -10.85
N HIS A 122 -9.08 -1.01 -10.15
CA HIS A 122 -9.44 -0.37 -8.88
C HIS A 122 -10.61 0.61 -9.07
N SER A 123 -10.57 1.47 -10.08
CA SER A 123 -11.67 2.41 -10.36
C SER A 123 -13.01 1.69 -10.60
N ALA A 124 -13.01 0.60 -11.36
CA ALA A 124 -14.20 -0.20 -11.63
C ALA A 124 -14.73 -0.92 -10.38
N TRP A 125 -13.83 -1.41 -9.52
CA TRP A 125 -14.20 -2.03 -8.25
C TRP A 125 -14.76 -1.02 -7.25
N VAL A 126 -14.15 0.17 -7.15
CA VAL A 126 -14.65 1.31 -6.36
C VAL A 126 -16.06 1.70 -6.80
N ALA A 127 -16.30 1.81 -8.11
CA ALA A 127 -17.61 2.14 -8.66
C ALA A 127 -18.69 1.09 -8.34
N GLN A 128 -18.29 -0.14 -8.02
CA GLN A 128 -19.18 -1.23 -7.61
C GLN A 128 -19.39 -1.32 -6.09
N GLY A 129 -18.87 -0.38 -5.31
CA GLY A 129 -19.08 -0.33 -3.86
C GLY A 129 -17.95 -0.97 -3.04
N TYR A 130 -16.72 -1.03 -3.59
CA TYR A 130 -15.54 -1.54 -2.88
C TYR A 130 -15.75 -2.96 -2.33
N GLU A 131 -15.21 -3.26 -1.15
CA GLU A 131 -15.37 -4.55 -0.49
C GLU A 131 -16.82 -4.84 -0.09
N LEU A 132 -17.69 -3.83 -0.01
CA LEU A 132 -19.13 -4.00 0.29
C LEU A 132 -19.92 -4.36 -0.98
N GLY A 133 -19.31 -4.21 -2.15
CA GLY A 133 -19.89 -4.52 -3.44
C GLY A 133 -19.93 -6.03 -3.73
N PRO A 134 -20.52 -6.41 -4.87
CA PRO A 134 -20.74 -7.82 -5.25
C PRO A 134 -19.46 -8.61 -5.55
N LEU A 135 -18.30 -7.94 -5.69
CA LEU A 135 -17.01 -8.59 -5.90
C LEU A 135 -16.31 -8.91 -4.57
N GLY A 136 -16.58 -8.15 -3.51
CA GLY A 136 -15.88 -8.29 -2.25
C GLY A 136 -14.39 -7.90 -2.32
N TYR A 137 -13.56 -8.54 -1.48
CA TYR A 137 -12.12 -8.27 -1.43
C TYR A 137 -11.36 -8.88 -2.62
N PRO A 138 -10.25 -8.26 -3.05
CA PRO A 138 -9.32 -8.88 -3.99
C PRO A 138 -8.68 -10.12 -3.37
N THR A 139 -8.50 -11.17 -4.17
CA THR A 139 -7.87 -12.44 -3.78
C THR A 139 -6.54 -12.68 -4.48
N SER A 140 -6.26 -11.93 -5.55
CA SER A 140 -4.97 -11.91 -6.25
C SER A 140 -4.41 -10.48 -6.32
N ASP A 141 -3.11 -10.38 -6.62
CA ASP A 141 -2.56 -9.15 -7.21
C ASP A 141 -2.96 -9.09 -8.70
N PRO A 142 -2.84 -7.92 -9.37
CA PRO A 142 -3.04 -7.83 -10.81
C PRO A 142 -2.09 -8.78 -11.55
N HIS A 143 -2.61 -9.53 -12.52
CA HIS A 143 -1.85 -10.49 -13.30
C HIS A 143 -2.17 -10.36 -14.79
N MET A 144 -1.18 -10.66 -15.63
CA MET A 144 -1.34 -10.57 -17.08
C MET A 144 -2.26 -11.67 -17.61
N VAL A 145 -3.14 -11.31 -18.54
CA VAL A 145 -3.97 -12.22 -19.32
C VAL A 145 -3.80 -11.90 -20.82
N SER A 146 -4.36 -12.73 -21.70
CA SER A 146 -4.29 -12.44 -23.14
C SER A 146 -5.02 -11.13 -23.46
N GLY A 147 -4.28 -10.14 -23.95
CA GLY A 147 -4.82 -8.83 -24.34
C GLY A 147 -5.15 -7.89 -23.18
N GLY A 148 -4.72 -8.19 -21.95
CA GLY A 148 -5.09 -7.35 -20.81
C GLY A 148 -4.42 -7.70 -19.49
N THR A 149 -4.90 -7.05 -18.45
CA THR A 149 -4.57 -7.35 -17.05
C THR A 149 -5.84 -7.73 -16.30
N ALA A 150 -5.79 -8.78 -15.50
CA ALA A 150 -6.90 -9.22 -14.66
C ALA A 150 -6.56 -9.15 -13.18
N GLN A 151 -7.59 -9.09 -12.34
CA GLN A 151 -7.46 -9.25 -10.91
C GLN A 151 -8.68 -9.99 -10.36
N ASP A 152 -8.40 -10.95 -9.49
CA ASP A 152 -9.41 -11.82 -8.92
C ASP A 152 -9.95 -11.23 -7.62
N PHE A 153 -11.24 -11.43 -7.41
CA PHE A 153 -11.97 -11.04 -6.20
C PHE A 153 -12.80 -12.23 -5.70
N GLN A 154 -13.28 -12.14 -4.46
CA GLN A 154 -14.16 -13.17 -3.87
C GLN A 154 -15.37 -13.51 -4.77
N GLY A 155 -15.92 -12.51 -5.47
CA GLY A 155 -17.15 -12.62 -6.26
C GLY A 155 -16.93 -12.56 -7.78
N GLY A 156 -15.73 -12.80 -8.28
CA GLY A 156 -15.44 -12.84 -9.72
C GLY A 156 -14.12 -12.16 -10.08
N THR A 157 -13.90 -11.98 -11.38
CA THR A 157 -12.67 -11.37 -11.92
C THR A 157 -13.00 -10.08 -12.63
N LEU A 158 -12.13 -9.07 -12.50
CA LEU A 158 -12.16 -7.89 -13.35
C LEU A 158 -10.96 -7.92 -14.30
N THR A 159 -11.20 -7.71 -15.59
CA THR A 159 -10.17 -7.68 -16.62
C THR A 159 -10.23 -6.35 -17.35
N VAL A 160 -9.10 -5.63 -17.38
CA VAL A 160 -8.90 -4.47 -18.26
C VAL A 160 -8.27 -4.95 -19.57
N ASP A 161 -8.89 -4.59 -20.69
CA ASP A 161 -8.35 -4.82 -22.03
C ASP A 161 -7.32 -3.73 -22.36
N ASP A 162 -6.12 -4.11 -22.79
CA ASP A 162 -5.01 -3.18 -23.02
C ASP A 162 -5.23 -2.29 -24.26
N ALA A 163 -6.04 -2.75 -25.24
CA ALA A 163 -6.29 -2.01 -26.48
C ALA A 163 -7.33 -0.91 -26.29
N THR A 164 -8.34 -1.15 -25.45
CA THR A 164 -9.51 -0.29 -25.28
C THR A 164 -9.57 0.39 -23.91
N GLY A 165 -8.87 -0.15 -22.91
CA GLY A 165 -8.99 0.26 -21.51
C GLY A 165 -10.33 -0.14 -20.86
N LEU A 166 -11.17 -0.91 -21.55
CA LEU A 166 -12.46 -1.35 -21.04
C LEU A 166 -12.25 -2.37 -19.92
N VAL A 167 -12.93 -2.17 -18.79
CA VAL A 167 -12.98 -3.15 -17.69
C VAL A 167 -14.24 -3.98 -17.80
N THR A 168 -14.08 -5.31 -17.85
CA THR A 168 -15.18 -6.28 -17.86
C THR A 168 -15.13 -7.15 -16.62
N ARG A 169 -16.29 -7.70 -16.25
CA ARG A 169 -16.44 -8.64 -15.13
C ARG A 169 -16.82 -10.01 -15.67
N SER A 170 -16.20 -11.07 -15.12
CA SER A 170 -16.57 -12.48 -15.34
C SER A 170 -16.74 -13.22 -14.03
#